data_AF-A0A6G3D1D8-F1
#
_entry.id   AF-A0A6G3D1D8-F1
#
_cell.length_a   1.000
_cell.length_b   1.000
_cell.length_c   1.000
_cell.angle_alpha   90.00
_cell.angle_beta   90.00
_cell.angle_gamma   90.00
#
_symmetry.space_group_name_H-M   'P 1'
#
loop_
_entity.id
_entity.type
_entity.pdbx_description
1 polymer ?
#
loop_
_entity_poly.entity_id
_entity_poly.type
_entity_poly.pdbx_seq_one_letter_code
_entity_poly.pdbx_strand_id
1 'polypeptide(L)'
;SIHSRPEGDPEAPWTAHAEGVLGATAPAPDFDLATWPPTDAQPIPLEGAYERLAEQGYGYGPVFQGLKAVWQRGDEVFAEVALP
;
A
#
# COMPACT_ATOMS: atom_id res chain seq x y z
N SER A 1 6.04 13.07 15.52
CA SER A 1 6.57 13.38 14.17
C SER A 1 7.66 12.38 13.80
N ILE A 2 7.95 12.24 12.51
CA ILE A 2 9.03 11.43 11.93
C ILE A 2 10.01 12.39 11.27
N HIS A 3 11.26 12.33 11.69
CA HIS A 3 12.34 13.15 11.18
C HIS A 3 13.48 12.27 10.68
N SER A 4 14.19 12.73 9.65
CA SER A 4 15.43 12.10 9.21
C SER A 4 16.53 13.15 9.03
N ARG A 5 17.77 12.70 9.11
CA ARG A 5 18.96 13.51 8.84
C ARG A 5 19.94 12.66 8.04
N PRO A 6 20.63 13.24 7.04
CA PRO A 6 21.65 12.52 6.30
C PRO A 6 22.75 11.99 7.21
N GLU A 7 23.19 10.75 6.98
CA GLU A 7 24.29 10.14 7.75
C GLU A 7 25.63 10.86 7.51
N GLY A 8 25.86 11.32 6.27
CA GLY A 8 27.12 11.95 5.86
C GLY A 8 27.33 13.40 6.31
N ASP A 9 26.35 14.01 6.99
CA ASP A 9 26.45 15.36 7.53
C ASP A 9 25.79 15.46 8.92
N PRO A 10 26.55 15.19 9.99
CA PRO A 10 26.04 15.20 11.36
C PRO A 10 25.58 16.58 11.86
N GLU A 11 26.04 17.67 11.21
CA GLU A 11 25.68 19.05 11.57
C GLU A 11 24.46 19.55 10.80
N ALA A 12 24.01 18.81 9.78
CA ALA A 12 22.78 19.13 9.07
C ALA A 12 21.57 19.18 10.03
N PRO A 13 20.60 20.06 9.78
CA PRO A 13 19.37 20.08 10.56
C PRO A 13 18.53 18.82 10.26
N TRP A 14 17.73 18.40 11.26
CA TRP A 14 16.74 17.35 11.07
C TRP A 14 15.61 17.82 10.16
N THR A 15 15.27 17.02 9.15
CA THR A 15 14.14 17.27 8.25
C THR A 15 12.90 16.55 8.77
N ALA A 16 11.79 17.26 8.96
CA ALA A 16 10.50 16.65 9.26
C ALA A 16 9.88 16.05 7.99
N HIS A 17 9.49 14.77 8.03
CA HIS A 17 8.84 14.07 6.91
C HIS A 17 7.36 13.80 7.15
N ALA A 18 6.97 13.61 8.42
CA ALA A 18 5.58 13.43 8.81
C ALA A 18 5.34 13.92 10.24
N GLU A 19 4.15 14.41 10.53
CA GLU A 19 3.71 14.76 11.88
C GLU A 19 2.26 14.33 12.08
N GLY A 20 1.90 13.98 13.31
CA GLY A 20 0.57 13.49 13.65
C GLY A 20 0.45 13.15 15.13
N VAL A 21 -0.74 12.69 15.51
CA VAL A 21 -1.11 12.33 16.88
C VAL A 21 -1.44 10.85 16.98
N LEU A 22 -1.19 10.24 18.14
CA LEU A 22 -1.52 8.85 18.41
C LEU A 22 -2.82 8.77 19.20
N GLY A 23 -3.74 7.92 18.73
CA GLY A 23 -4.96 7.56 19.46
C GLY A 23 -4.70 6.38 20.40
N ALA A 24 -5.49 6.28 21.48
CA ALA A 24 -5.39 5.17 22.44
C ALA A 24 -6.09 3.88 21.96
N THR A 25 -7.03 3.99 21.02
CA THR A 25 -7.88 2.90 20.57
C THR A 25 -8.04 2.92 19.06
N ALA A 26 -8.10 1.75 18.45
CA ALA A 26 -8.51 1.57 17.06
C ALA A 26 -9.95 1.04 17.01
N PRO A 27 -10.77 1.46 16.03
CA PRO A 27 -12.05 0.81 15.77
C PRO A 27 -11.83 -0.65 15.35
N ALA A 28 -12.80 -1.51 15.65
CA ALA A 28 -12.79 -2.86 15.12
C ALA A 28 -12.97 -2.82 13.59
N PRO A 29 -12.28 -3.69 12.83
CA PRO A 29 -12.55 -3.85 11.40
C PRO A 29 -14.02 -4.25 11.19
N ASP A 30 -14.65 -3.66 10.17
CA ASP A 30 -16.03 -3.92 9.78
C ASP A 30 -16.16 -4.94 8.62
N PHE A 31 -15.05 -5.44 8.11
CA PHE A 31 -14.98 -6.44 7.05
C PHE A 31 -14.61 -7.84 7.58
N ASP A 32 -15.15 -8.87 6.93
CA ASP A 32 -14.83 -10.28 7.21
C ASP A 32 -13.86 -10.84 6.16
N LEU A 33 -12.77 -11.44 6.64
CA LEU A 33 -11.75 -12.11 5.82
C LEU A 33 -11.79 -13.64 5.95
N ALA A 34 -12.78 -14.21 6.66
CA ALA A 34 -12.90 -15.66 6.83
C ALA A 34 -13.20 -16.40 5.51
N THR A 35 -13.88 -15.74 4.56
CA THR A 35 -14.14 -16.26 3.21
C THR A 35 -13.33 -15.49 2.19
N TRP A 36 -12.48 -16.19 1.44
CA TRP A 36 -11.54 -15.57 0.50
C TRP A 36 -11.45 -16.32 -0.84
N PRO A 37 -11.57 -15.63 -1.99
CA PRO A 37 -11.96 -14.22 -2.13
C PRO A 37 -13.41 -14.00 -1.63
N PRO A 38 -13.78 -12.76 -1.27
CA PRO A 38 -15.12 -12.48 -0.77
C PRO A 38 -16.21 -12.91 -1.77
N THR A 39 -17.32 -13.44 -1.26
CA THR A 39 -18.47 -13.77 -2.09
C THR A 39 -18.96 -12.54 -2.85
N ASP A 40 -19.40 -12.74 -4.08
CA ASP A 40 -19.86 -11.72 -5.03
C ASP A 40 -18.79 -10.72 -5.50
N ALA A 41 -17.52 -10.91 -5.12
CA ALA A 41 -16.42 -10.11 -5.64
C ALA A 41 -15.97 -10.59 -7.03
N GLN A 42 -15.79 -9.66 -7.96
CA GLN A 42 -15.34 -9.95 -9.33
C GLN A 42 -13.82 -9.72 -9.45
N PRO A 43 -13.07 -10.63 -10.09
CA PRO A 43 -11.63 -10.47 -10.27
C PRO A 43 -11.32 -9.28 -11.20
N ILE A 44 -10.28 -8.53 -10.85
CA ILE A 44 -9.70 -7.46 -11.68
C ILE A 44 -8.41 -7.99 -12.33
N PRO A 45 -8.33 -8.01 -13.68
CA PRO A 45 -7.11 -8.37 -14.40
C PRO A 45 -5.94 -7.44 -14.04
N LEU A 46 -4.77 -8.02 -13.78
CA LEU A 46 -3.55 -7.30 -13.37
C LEU A 46 -2.52 -7.17 -14.49
N GLU A 47 -2.80 -7.76 -15.65
CA GLU A 47 -1.92 -7.69 -16.81
C GLU A 47 -1.67 -6.23 -17.20
N GLY A 48 -0.39 -5.87 -17.35
CA GLY A 48 -0.01 -4.51 -17.73
C GLY A 48 -0.19 -3.47 -16.61
N ALA A 49 -0.52 -3.85 -15.37
CA ALA A 49 -0.82 -2.89 -14.31
C ALA A 49 0.40 -2.04 -13.93
N TYR A 50 1.56 -2.66 -13.72
CA TYR A 50 2.78 -1.94 -13.36
C TYR A 50 3.40 -1.19 -14.55
N GLU A 51 3.22 -1.70 -15.77
CA GLU A 51 3.64 -1.02 -17.00
C GLU A 51 2.87 0.29 -17.18
N ARG A 52 1.53 0.26 -17.01
CA ARG A 52 0.70 1.47 -17.05
C ARG A 52 1.04 2.47 -15.95
N LEU A 53 1.38 1.98 -14.75
CA LEU A 53 1.86 2.82 -13.66
C LEU A 53 3.21 3.46 -13.99
N ALA A 54 4.13 2.71 -14.61
CA ALA A 54 5.42 3.23 -15.04
C ALA A 54 5.28 4.31 -16.12
N GLU A 55 4.35 4.16 -17.07
CA GLU A 55 4.02 5.19 -18.08
C GLU A 55 3.53 6.50 -17.44
N GLN A 56 2.94 6.43 -16.25
CA GLN A 56 2.49 7.58 -15.46
C GLN A 56 3.58 8.15 -14.52
N GLY A 57 4.79 7.59 -14.56
CA GLY A 57 5.93 8.01 -13.72
C GLY A 57 6.10 7.20 -12.43
N TYR A 58 5.25 6.20 -12.17
CA TYR A 58 5.36 5.31 -11.01
C TYR A 58 6.17 4.07 -11.35
N GLY A 59 7.50 4.22 -11.38
CA GLY A 59 8.46 3.16 -11.67
C GLY A 59 8.67 2.18 -10.51
N TYR A 60 7.65 1.42 -10.14
CA TYR A 60 7.77 0.39 -9.10
C TYR A 60 8.75 -0.71 -9.53
N GLY A 61 9.90 -0.80 -8.85
CA GLY A 61 10.86 -1.87 -9.05
C GLY A 61 10.35 -3.23 -8.56
N PRO A 62 11.02 -4.35 -8.88
CA PRO A 62 10.53 -5.70 -8.62
C PRO A 62 10.09 -5.96 -7.17
N VAL A 63 10.83 -5.42 -6.20
CA VAL A 63 10.52 -5.55 -4.75
C VAL A 63 9.18 -4.90 -4.37
N PHE A 64 8.73 -3.90 -5.13
CA PHE A 64 7.47 -3.19 -4.93
C PHE A 64 6.33 -3.74 -5.80
N GLN A 65 6.58 -4.75 -6.64
CA GLN A 65 5.57 -5.40 -7.47
C GLN A 65 4.94 -6.61 -6.76
N GLY A 66 4.42 -6.39 -5.55
CA GLY A 66 3.93 -7.45 -4.66
C GLY A 66 2.48 -7.90 -4.89
N LEU A 67 1.71 -7.19 -5.73
CA LEU A 67 0.31 -7.49 -6.01
C LEU A 67 0.13 -8.82 -6.75
N LYS A 68 -0.64 -9.76 -6.18
CA LYS A 68 -0.87 -11.11 -6.73
C LYS A 68 -2.24 -11.29 -7.35
N ALA A 69 -3.26 -10.74 -6.71
CA ALA A 69 -4.64 -10.80 -7.19
C ALA A 69 -5.44 -9.64 -6.62
N VAL A 70 -6.47 -9.20 -7.36
CA VAL A 70 -7.38 -8.14 -6.95
C VAL A 70 -8.81 -8.53 -7.29
N TRP A 71 -9.75 -8.22 -6.41
CA TRP A 71 -11.19 -8.38 -6.62
C TRP A 71 -11.93 -7.11 -6.21
N GLN A 72 -13.10 -6.89 -6.82
CA GLN A 72 -13.96 -5.77 -6.52
C GLN A 72 -15.38 -6.23 -6.21
N ARG A 73 -15.97 -5.66 -5.15
CA ARG A 73 -17.38 -5.84 -4.78
C ARG A 73 -17.99 -4.47 -4.50
N GLY A 74 -18.81 -3.96 -5.43
CA GLY A 74 -19.28 -2.57 -5.36
C GLY A 74 -18.11 -1.59 -5.36
N ASP A 75 -17.98 -0.81 -4.29
CA ASP A 75 -16.89 0.17 -4.10
C ASP A 75 -15.70 -0.38 -3.30
N GLU A 76 -15.80 -1.63 -2.81
CA GLU A 76 -14.73 -2.29 -2.05
C GLU A 76 -13.73 -2.97 -3.00
N VAL A 77 -12.43 -2.78 -2.71
CA VAL A 77 -11.33 -3.44 -3.42
C VAL A 77 -10.57 -4.33 -2.45
N PHE A 78 -10.43 -5.59 -2.83
CA PHE A 78 -9.71 -6.62 -2.08
C PHE A 78 -8.46 -7.01 -2.86
N ALA A 79 -7.35 -7.24 -2.16
CA ALA A 79 -6.09 -7.60 -2.82
C ALA A 79 -5.32 -8.65 -2.02
N GLU A 80 -4.67 -9.56 -2.74
CA GLU A 80 -3.56 -10.35 -2.21
C GLU A 80 -2.24 -9.64 -2.54
N VAL A 81 -1.44 -9.39 -1.51
CA VAL A 81 -0.13 -8.75 -1.62
C VAL A 81 0.89 -9.57 -0.86
N ALA A 82 1.99 -9.92 -1.52
CA ALA A 82 3.13 -10.59 -0.90
C ALA A 82 4.42 -10.00 -1.46
N LEU A 83 5.45 -9.91 -0.62
CA LEU A 83 6.79 -9.55 -1.08
C LEU A 83 7.30 -10.63 -2.07
N PRO A 84 8.09 -10.25 -3.10
CA PRO A 84 8.70 -11.20 -4.03
C PRO A 84 9.64 -12.21 -3.36
#